data_AF-X1CSI6-F1
#
_entry.id   AF-X1CSI6-F1
#
_cell.length_a   1.000
_cell.length_b   1.000
_cell.length_c   1.000
_cell.angle_alpha   90.00
_cell.angle_beta   90.00
_cell.angle_gamma   90.00
#
_symmetry.space_group_name_H-M   'P 1'
#
loop_
_entity.id
_entity.type
_entity.pdbx_description
1 polymer ?
#
loop_
_entity_poly.entity_id
_entity_poly.type
_entity_poly.pdbx_seq_one_letter_code
_entity_poly.pdbx_strand_id
1 'polypeptide(L)' 'MTWGNYGKYWHVDHVYPLAAANVEDRVEFLAVVNWRNLQPLEGSENKSKNDEVTPEAQKLFNKLKKEF' A
#
# COMPACT_ATOMS: atom_id res chain seq x y z
N MET A 1 -2.53 -4.33 -17.80
CA MET A 1 -1.26 -5.09 -17.86
C MET A 1 -1.46 -6.28 -18.78
N THR A 2 -0.50 -6.57 -19.66
CA THR A 2 -0.45 -7.81 -20.45
C THR A 2 0.57 -8.74 -19.81
N TRP A 3 0.44 -10.06 -20.03
CA TRP A 3 1.42 -11.02 -19.50
C TRP A 3 2.84 -10.76 -20.00
N GLY A 4 2.99 -10.16 -21.18
CA GLY A 4 4.28 -9.79 -21.76
C GLY A 4 4.95 -8.58 -21.11
N ASN A 5 4.23 -7.75 -20.36
CA ASN A 5 4.77 -6.58 -19.65
C ASN A 5 4.60 -6.65 -18.12
N TYR A 6 4.19 -7.81 -17.59
CA TYR A 6 4.10 -8.03 -16.16
C TYR A 6 5.51 -8.21 -15.59
N GLY A 7 5.92 -7.30 -14.70
CA GLY A 7 7.20 -7.41 -13.99
C GLY A 7 7.27 -8.70 -13.18
N LYS A 8 8.33 -9.50 -13.38
CA LYS A 8 8.47 -10.80 -12.71
C LYS A 8 9.05 -10.73 -11.30
N TYR A 9 9.69 -9.61 -10.97
CA TYR A 9 10.48 -9.46 -9.75
C TYR A 9 9.89 -8.41 -8.81
N TRP A 10 9.72 -7.17 -9.32
CA TRP A 10 9.21 -6.07 -8.52
C TRP A 10 7.69 -5.97 -8.58
N HIS A 11 7.08 -5.83 -7.41
CA HIS A 11 5.70 -5.40 -7.23
C HIS A 11 5.68 -3.97 -6.66
N VAL A 12 4.65 -3.22 -7.01
CA VAL A 12 4.29 -2.00 -6.28
C VAL A 12 3.37 -2.43 -5.14
N ASP A 13 3.84 -2.26 -3.91
CA ASP A 13 3.14 -2.63 -2.69
C ASP A 13 2.65 -1.39 -1.94
N HIS A 14 1.60 -1.56 -1.13
CA HIS A 14 1.15 -0.54 -0.19
C HIS A 14 1.74 -0.83 1.19
N VAL A 15 2.51 0.10 1.75
CA VAL A 15 3.08 0.01 3.12
C VAL A 15 1.94 -0.22 4.12
N TYR A 16 0.91 0.62 4.10
CA TYR A 16 -0.38 0.36 4.71
C TYR A 16 -1.32 -0.32 3.69
N PRO A 17 -1.72 -1.58 3.89
CA PRO A 17 -2.49 -2.35 2.92
C PRO A 17 -3.79 -1.65 2.47
N LEU A 18 -4.03 -1.65 1.16
CA LEU A 18 -5.28 -1.13 0.59
C LEU A 18 -6.52 -1.83 1.16
N ALA A 19 -6.42 -3.13 1.45
CA ALA A 19 -7.49 -3.94 2.02
C ALA A 19 -7.89 -3.54 3.45
N ALA A 20 -7.02 -2.83 4.18
CA ALA A 20 -7.29 -2.39 5.55
C ALA A 20 -7.94 -0.99 5.63
N ALA A 21 -7.97 -0.23 4.53
CA ALA A 21 -8.52 1.13 4.50
C ALA A 21 -10.01 1.14 4.12
N ASN A 22 -10.78 2.08 4.67
CA ASN A 22 -12.13 2.38 4.19
C ASN A 22 -12.04 3.29 2.95
N VAL A 23 -12.14 2.70 1.77
CA VAL A 23 -12.06 3.44 0.50
C VAL A 23 -13.28 4.32 0.20
N GLU A 24 -14.37 4.18 0.96
CA GLU A 24 -15.53 5.09 0.86
C GLU A 24 -15.30 6.40 1.64
N ASP A 25 -14.40 6.39 2.63
CA ASP A 25 -13.97 7.61 3.31
C ASP A 25 -12.92 8.34 2.46
N ARG A 26 -13.18 9.61 2.16
CA ARG A 26 -12.33 10.39 1.25
C ARG A 26 -10.93 10.60 1.80
N VAL A 27 -10.78 10.80 3.11
CA VAL A 27 -9.49 11.05 3.75
C VAL A 27 -8.67 9.76 3.77
N GLU A 28 -9.30 8.63 4.10
CA GLU A 28 -8.66 7.32 4.06
C GLU A 28 -8.26 6.89 2.64
N PHE A 29 -9.14 7.11 1.65
CA PHE A 29 -8.83 6.87 0.25
C PHE A 29 -7.59 7.66 -0.20
N LEU A 30 -7.54 8.97 0.08
CA LEU A 30 -6.40 9.82 -0.30
C LEU A 30 -5.11 9.42 0.44
N ALA A 31 -5.23 9.01 1.71
CA ALA A 31 -4.09 8.54 2.49
C ALA A 31 -3.54 7.20 1.97
N VAL A 32 -4.40 6.24 1.63
CA VAL A 32 -3.96 4.90 1.21
C VAL A 32 -3.37 4.88 -0.20
N VAL A 33 -3.87 5.70 -1.13
CA VAL A 33 -3.33 5.81 -2.50
C VAL A 33 -2.19 6.83 -2.63
N ASN A 34 -1.76 7.45 -1.53
CA ASN A 34 -0.66 8.41 -1.54
C ASN A 34 0.64 7.73 -1.98
N TRP A 35 1.44 8.40 -2.83
CA TRP A 35 2.72 7.85 -3.31
C TRP A 35 3.70 7.51 -2.18
N ARG A 36 3.59 8.16 -1.02
CA ARG A 36 4.41 7.87 0.18
C ARG A 36 3.99 6.59 0.89
N ASN A 37 2.78 6.09 0.62
CA ASN A 37 2.31 4.78 1.06
C ASN A 37 2.69 3.66 0.08
N LEU A 38 3.33 3.97 -1.05
CA LEU A 38 3.78 2.97 -2.02
C LEU A 38 5.26 2.64 -1.80
N GLN A 39 5.61 1.36 -1.95
CA GLN A 39 7.00 0.88 -1.91
C GLN A 39 7.26 -0.15 -3.01
N PRO A 40 8.48 -0.20 -3.58
CA PRO A 40 8.90 -1.35 -4.35
C PRO A 40 9.16 -2.51 -3.40
N LEU A 41 8.69 -3.70 -3.78
CA LEU A 41 8.90 -4.90 -2.98
C LEU A 41 9.05 -6.10 -3.90
N GLU A 42 9.82 -7.11 -3.49
CA GLU A 42 9.88 -8.33 -4.28
C GLU A 42 8.52 -9.02 -4.30
N GLY A 43 8.16 -9.63 -5.43
CA GLY A 43 6.86 -10.30 -5.55
C GLY A 43 6.66 -11.44 -4.55
N SER A 44 7.74 -12.11 -4.15
CA SER A 44 7.79 -13.10 -3.06
C SER A 44 7.51 -12.47 -1.71
N GLU A 45 8.21 -11.39 -1.36
CA GLU A 45 8.03 -10.68 -0.09
C GLU A 45 6.62 -10.06 -0.01
N ASN A 46 6.07 -9.58 -1.12
CA ASN A 46 4.76 -8.93 -1.16
C ASN A 46 3.66 -9.95 -0.90
N LYS A 47 3.81 -11.15 -1.47
CA LYS A 47 2.93 -12.28 -1.18
C LYS A 47 3.04 -12.75 0.26
N SER A 48 4.24 -12.67 0.86
CA SER A 48 4.45 -13.03 2.27
C SER A 48 3.82 -12.02 3.23
N LYS A 49 3.92 -10.72 2.91
CA LYS A 49 3.39 -9.62 3.73
C LYS A 49 1.86 -9.61 3.86
N ASN A 50 1.14 -10.09 2.84
CA ASN A 50 -0.33 -10.07 2.80
C ASN A 50 -0.89 -8.66 3.11
N ASP A 51 -1.98 -8.60 3.88
CA ASP A 51 -2.64 -7.40 4.38
C ASP A 51 -2.25 -7.07 5.83
N GLU A 52 -1.05 -7.49 6.27
CA GLU A 52 -0.57 -7.20 7.61
C GLU A 52 -0.35 -5.69 7.83
N VAL A 53 -0.93 -5.18 8.92
CA VAL A 53 -0.76 -3.79 9.36
C VAL A 53 0.30 -3.73 10.45
N THR A 54 1.53 -3.39 10.07
CA THR A 54 2.60 -3.17 11.05
C THR A 54 2.40 -1.85 11.82
N PRO A 55 3.00 -1.67 13.00
CA PRO A 55 2.96 -0.41 13.74
C PRO A 55 3.46 0.79 12.92
N GLU A 56 4.48 0.59 12.09
CA GLU A 56 5.06 1.60 11.21
C GLU A 56 4.09 1.98 10.09
N ALA A 57 3.44 0.99 9.48
CA ALA A 57 2.43 1.19 8.45
C ALA A 57 1.24 1.99 9.01
N GLN A 58 0.74 1.63 10.20
CA GLN A 58 -0.34 2.36 10.86
C GLN A 58 0.08 3.81 11.19
N LYS A 59 1.31 4.02 11.65
CA LYS A 59 1.84 5.36 11.97
C LYS A 59 1.93 6.22 10.70
N LEU A 60 2.41 5.66 9.59
CA LEU A 60 2.44 6.33 8.30
C LEU A 60 1.03 6.70 7.84
N PHE A 61 0.09 5.75 7.87
CA PHE A 61 -1.29 6.00 7.46
C PHE A 61 -1.95 7.10 8.29
N ASN A 62 -1.79 7.07 9.61
CA ASN A 62 -2.30 8.12 10.51
C ASN A 62 -1.67 9.50 10.25
N LYS A 63 -0.41 9.54 9.83
CA LYS A 63 0.24 10.79 9.42
C LYS A 63 -0.40 11.31 8.14
N LEU A 64 -0.56 10.46 7.13
CA LEU A 64 -1.13 10.84 5.83
C LEU A 64 -2.59 11.30 5.96
N LYS A 65 -3.42 10.64 6.79
CA LYS A 65 -4.79 11.07 7.09
C LYS A 65 -4.90 12.47 7.68
N LYS A 66 -3.84 12.99 8.32
CA LYS A 66 -3.84 14.36 8.88
C LYS A 66 -3.44 15.43 7.87
N GLU A 67 -2.90 15.02 6.71
CA GLU A 67 -2.48 15.91 5.63
C GLU A 67 -3.59 16.15 4.60
N PHE A 68 -4.72 15.45 4.72
CA PHE A 68 -5.92 15.56 3.89
C PHE A 68 -7.14 15.93 4.76
#